data_AF-A0A2N4YXD5-F1
#
_entry.id   AF-A0A2N4YXD5-F1
#
_cell.length_a   1.000
_cell.length_b   1.000
_cell.length_c   1.000
_cell.angle_alpha   90.00
_cell.angle_beta   90.00
_cell.angle_gamma   90.00
#
_symmetry.space_group_name_H-M   'P 1'
#
loop_
_entity.id
_entity.type
_entity.pdbx_description
1 polymer ?
#
loop_
_entity_poly.entity_id
_entity_poly.type
_entity_poly.pdbx_seq_one_letter_code
_entity_poly.pdbx_strand_id
1 'polypeptide(L)'
;MTIKSNATQVLEQLILVSLSDITSISGRRKLKREDLGNSADLPPDVLVSLGSKKIIDPQLINPFTRKKNSAHAFCLEAGIKFMGGYAIPADKVNDLIGKLNVLKGEFYDYKKEFMKADFNSWINSFEEKYRS
;
A
#
# COMPACT_ATOMS: atom_id res chain seq x y z
N MET A 1 41.85 18.40 -12.56
CA MET A 1 40.82 17.35 -12.69
C MET A 1 39.60 17.99 -13.34
N THR A 2 39.44 17.81 -14.65
CA THR A 2 38.40 18.50 -15.43
C THR A 2 37.22 17.55 -15.60
N ILE A 3 36.12 17.82 -14.91
CA ILE A 3 34.86 17.08 -15.11
C ILE A 3 34.21 17.66 -16.37
N LYS A 4 34.25 16.92 -17.48
CA LYS A 4 33.47 17.28 -18.68
C LYS A 4 31.99 16.98 -18.39
N SER A 5 31.16 18.01 -18.41
CA SER A 5 29.71 17.88 -18.24
C SER A 5 29.05 17.51 -19.57
N ASN A 6 28.54 16.27 -19.66
CA ASN A 6 27.64 15.79 -20.72
C ASN A 6 26.19 15.73 -20.21
N ALA A 7 25.78 16.69 -19.38
CA ALA A 7 24.51 16.65 -18.64
C ALA A 7 23.28 16.37 -19.52
N THR A 8 23.25 16.88 -20.76
CA THR A 8 22.12 16.71 -21.69
C THR A 8 21.98 15.28 -22.21
N GLN A 9 23.09 14.61 -22.55
CA GLN A 9 23.07 13.26 -23.12
C GLN A 9 22.68 12.19 -22.07
N VAL A 10 23.03 12.41 -20.80
CA VAL A 10 22.67 11.50 -19.69
C VAL A 10 21.17 11.56 -19.38
N LEU A 11 20.56 12.74 -19.49
CA LEU A 11 19.11 12.90 -19.25
C LEU A 11 18.27 12.28 -20.37
N GLU A 12 18.72 12.31 -21.62
CA GLU A 12 18.04 11.68 -22.76
C GLU A 12 17.95 10.13 -22.64
N GLN A 13 18.74 9.53 -21.75
CA GLN A 13 18.78 8.08 -21.52
C GLN A 13 18.02 7.64 -20.26
N LEU A 14 17.32 8.56 -19.59
CA LEU A 14 16.54 8.28 -18.39
C LEU A 14 15.05 8.33 -18.67
N ILE A 15 14.34 7.28 -18.29
CA ILE A 15 12.88 7.20 -18.33
C ILE A 15 12.35 7.42 -16.92
N LEU A 16 11.37 8.32 -16.81
CA LEU A 16 10.69 8.60 -15.55
C LEU A 16 9.55 7.62 -15.34
N VAL A 17 9.56 6.93 -14.20
CA VAL A 17 8.54 5.98 -13.79
C VAL A 17 7.85 6.48 -12.52
N SER A 18 6.53 6.65 -12.58
CA SER A 18 5.70 7.00 -11.42
C SER A 18 4.86 5.80 -10.99
N LEU A 19 4.73 5.61 -9.67
CA LEU A 19 3.85 4.62 -9.05
C LEU A 19 2.67 5.28 -8.30
N SER A 20 2.36 6.54 -8.63
CA SER A 20 1.30 7.34 -7.96
C SER A 20 -0.08 6.68 -7.98
N ASP A 21 -0.36 5.90 -9.03
CA ASP A 21 -1.69 5.34 -9.26
C ASP A 21 -1.93 4.06 -8.45
N ILE A 22 -0.90 3.54 -7.76
CA ILE A 22 -1.03 2.38 -6.87
C ILE A 22 -1.67 2.83 -5.55
N THR A 23 -2.99 2.68 -5.49
CA THR A 23 -3.78 2.92 -4.28
C THR A 23 -4.16 1.60 -3.60
N SER A 24 -4.30 1.63 -2.27
CA SER A 24 -4.79 0.51 -1.48
C SER A 24 -5.78 1.03 -0.44
N ILE A 25 -6.81 0.23 -0.15
CA ILE A 25 -7.68 0.49 0.99
C ILE A 25 -6.91 0.27 2.29
N SER A 26 -7.26 1.01 3.34
CA SER A 26 -6.63 0.89 4.66
C SER A 26 -7.24 -0.20 5.53
N GLY A 27 -8.45 -0.69 5.20
CA GLY A 27 -9.22 -1.59 6.05
C GLY A 27 -9.67 -0.97 7.38
N ARG A 28 -9.65 0.37 7.49
CA ARG A 28 -9.97 1.10 8.71
C ARG A 28 -11.04 2.16 8.46
N ARG A 29 -11.85 2.43 9.47
CA ARG A 29 -12.79 3.57 9.50
C ARG A 29 -12.62 4.36 10.78
N LYS A 30 -12.95 5.66 10.73
CA LYS A 30 -13.03 6.48 11.94
C LYS A 30 -14.01 5.83 12.91
N LEU A 31 -13.61 5.66 14.16
CA LEU A 31 -14.50 5.16 15.18
C LEU A 31 -15.51 6.25 15.54
N LYS A 32 -16.79 5.90 15.56
CA LYS A 32 -17.86 6.79 16.00
C LYS A 32 -18.28 6.45 17.42
N ARG A 33 -18.92 7.40 18.11
CA ARG A 33 -19.48 7.16 19.45
C ARG A 33 -20.55 6.07 19.44
N GLU A 34 -21.33 5.97 18.36
CA GLU A 34 -22.32 4.90 18.13
C GLU A 34 -21.70 3.49 18.14
N ASP A 35 -20.43 3.36 17.73
CA ASP A 35 -19.72 2.09 17.67
C ASP A 35 -19.27 1.57 19.05
N LEU A 36 -19.38 2.39 20.11
CA LEU A 36 -18.91 2.07 21.47
C LEU A 36 -19.97 1.36 22.32
N GLY A 37 -21.19 1.17 21.81
CA GLY A 37 -22.32 0.66 22.59
C GLY A 37 -22.83 1.67 23.63
N ASN A 38 -23.89 1.31 24.36
CA ASN A 38 -24.52 2.17 25.38
C ASN A 38 -23.67 2.34 26.65
N SER A 39 -22.56 1.61 26.79
CA SER A 39 -21.61 1.70 27.90
C SER A 39 -20.49 2.68 27.54
N ALA A 40 -20.69 3.95 27.89
CA ALA A 40 -19.70 5.01 27.74
C ALA A 40 -18.50 4.90 28.70
N ASP A 41 -18.44 3.85 29.55
CA ASP A 41 -17.39 3.62 30.54
C ASP A 41 -16.24 2.76 29.99
N LEU A 42 -15.73 3.11 28.81
CA LEU A 42 -14.43 2.60 28.36
C LEU A 42 -13.33 3.44 29.00
N PRO A 43 -12.23 2.83 29.50
CA PRO A 43 -11.13 3.57 30.10
C PRO A 43 -10.58 4.65 29.14
N PRO A 44 -10.18 5.84 29.64
CA PRO A 44 -9.72 6.96 28.82
C PRO A 44 -8.62 6.58 27.82
N ASP A 45 -7.71 5.72 28.25
CA ASP A 45 -6.57 5.19 27.49
C ASP A 45 -7.02 4.27 26.34
N VAL A 46 -8.10 3.51 26.51
CA VAL A 46 -8.72 2.71 25.45
C VAL A 46 -9.41 3.64 24.44
N LEU A 47 -10.14 4.65 24.91
CA LEU A 47 -10.81 5.67 24.07
C LEU A 47 -9.82 6.50 23.24
N VAL A 48 -8.64 6.84 23.79
CA VAL A 48 -7.60 7.62 23.11
C VAL A 48 -6.90 6.80 22.01
N SER A 49 -6.70 5.49 22.20
CA SER A 49 -6.06 4.63 21.18
C SER A 49 -6.97 4.33 19.97
N LEU A 50 -8.27 4.60 20.10
CA LEU A 50 -9.32 4.02 19.29
C LEU A 50 -9.75 4.88 18.08
N GLY A 51 -9.08 6.01 17.78
CA GLY A 51 -9.45 6.96 16.72
C GLY A 51 -9.76 6.35 15.33
N SER A 52 -9.39 5.10 15.08
CA SER A 52 -9.93 4.29 13.98
C SER A 52 -10.15 2.83 14.36
N LYS A 53 -11.31 2.27 13.95
CA LYS A 53 -11.62 0.84 14.03
C LYS A 53 -11.15 0.08 12.80
N LYS A 54 -10.70 -1.17 13.01
CA LYS A 54 -10.35 -2.11 11.94
C LYS A 54 -11.64 -2.79 11.47
N ILE A 55 -12.03 -2.56 10.23
CA ILE A 55 -13.25 -3.12 9.64
C ILE A 55 -13.00 -4.36 8.79
N ILE A 56 -11.74 -4.59 8.41
CA ILE A 56 -11.28 -5.75 7.65
C ILE A 56 -10.09 -6.33 8.40
N ASP A 57 -9.96 -7.65 8.39
CA ASP A 57 -8.77 -8.33 8.91
C ASP A 57 -7.50 -7.73 8.26
N PRO A 58 -6.57 -7.17 9.05
CA PRO A 58 -5.28 -6.70 8.53
C PRO A 58 -4.55 -7.75 7.68
N GLN A 59 -4.72 -9.05 7.95
CA GLN A 59 -4.11 -10.11 7.15
C GLN A 59 -4.62 -10.14 5.71
N LEU A 60 -5.85 -9.68 5.46
CA LEU A 60 -6.42 -9.55 4.11
C LEU A 60 -5.96 -8.27 3.40
N ILE A 61 -5.50 -7.25 4.15
CA ILE A 61 -4.99 -6.00 3.57
C ILE A 61 -3.48 -6.08 3.29
N ASN A 62 -2.73 -6.77 4.15
CA ASN A 62 -1.28 -6.89 4.09
C ASN A 62 -0.73 -7.27 2.70
N PRO A 63 -1.34 -8.20 1.93
CA PRO A 63 -0.82 -8.55 0.61
C PRO A 63 -0.85 -7.40 -0.40
N PHE A 64 -1.83 -6.50 -0.34
CA PHE A 64 -1.84 -5.30 -1.18
C PHE A 64 -0.70 -4.34 -0.82
N THR A 65 -0.48 -4.11 0.47
CA THR A 65 0.64 -3.27 0.96
C THR A 65 1.99 -3.88 0.57
N ARG A 66 2.16 -5.20 0.73
CA ARG A 66 3.38 -5.91 0.33
C ARG A 66 3.65 -5.73 -1.16
N LYS A 67 2.66 -5.96 -2.02
CA LYS A 67 2.81 -5.77 -3.47
C LYS A 67 3.15 -4.33 -3.83
N LYS A 68 2.50 -3.34 -3.22
CA LYS A 68 2.87 -1.92 -3.39
C LYS A 68 4.33 -1.67 -3.02
N ASN A 69 4.78 -2.18 -1.87
CA ASN A 69 6.16 -2.03 -1.43
C ASN A 69 7.16 -2.73 -2.37
N SER A 70 6.83 -3.91 -2.89
CA SER A 70 7.64 -4.60 -3.89
C SER A 70 7.79 -3.79 -5.18
N ALA A 71 6.73 -3.12 -5.65
CA ALA A 71 6.80 -2.24 -6.81
C ALA A 71 7.82 -1.10 -6.58
N HIS A 72 7.77 -0.47 -5.41
CA HIS A 72 8.73 0.56 -5.02
C HIS A 72 10.16 0.01 -4.92
N ALA A 73 10.33 -1.23 -4.43
CA ALA A 73 11.63 -1.89 -4.33
C ALA A 73 12.22 -2.18 -5.72
N PHE A 74 11.43 -2.69 -6.68
CA PHE A 74 11.90 -2.93 -8.04
C PHE A 74 12.37 -1.65 -8.73
N CYS A 75 11.66 -0.52 -8.54
CA CYS A 75 12.10 0.75 -9.07
C CYS A 75 13.40 1.28 -8.42
N LEU A 76 13.60 1.02 -7.12
CA LEU A 76 14.85 1.36 -6.41
C LEU A 76 16.03 0.49 -6.81
N GLU A 77 15.78 -0.75 -7.22
CA GLU A 77 16.82 -1.65 -7.72
C GLU A 77 17.26 -1.25 -9.14
N ALA A 78 16.30 -0.85 -9.98
CA ALA A 78 16.56 -0.49 -11.38
C ALA A 78 17.11 0.94 -11.56
N GLY A 79 16.83 1.86 -10.63
CA GLY A 79 17.25 3.26 -10.73
C GLY A 79 17.18 4.02 -9.41
N ILE A 80 17.00 5.34 -9.48
CA ILE A 80 17.05 6.23 -8.29
C ILE A 80 15.75 6.98 -8.09
N LYS A 81 15.46 7.37 -6.84
CA LYS A 81 14.34 8.28 -6.55
C LYS A 81 14.57 9.63 -7.23
N PHE A 82 13.56 10.12 -7.94
CA PHE A 82 13.61 11.39 -8.64
C PHE A 82 12.21 12.01 -8.71
N MET A 83 12.06 13.24 -8.20
CA MET A 83 10.82 14.03 -8.27
C MET A 83 9.54 13.29 -7.83
N GLY A 84 9.61 12.47 -6.77
CA GLY A 84 8.46 11.71 -6.27
C GLY A 84 8.15 10.42 -7.05
N GLY A 85 8.88 10.16 -8.13
CA GLY A 85 8.93 8.88 -8.83
C GLY A 85 10.36 8.33 -8.87
N TYR A 86 10.71 7.71 -9.97
CA TYR A 86 12.00 7.08 -10.20
C TYR A 86 12.57 7.44 -11.56
N ALA A 87 13.86 7.76 -11.61
CA ALA A 87 14.60 7.89 -12.85
C ALA A 87 15.31 6.56 -13.13
N ILE A 88 14.94 5.90 -14.22
CA ILE A 88 15.41 4.57 -14.60
C ILE A 88 16.17 4.66 -15.92
N PRO A 89 17.39 4.10 -16.03
CA PRO A 89 18.11 3.99 -17.30
C PRO A 89 17.31 3.23 -18.37
N ALA A 90 17.29 3.74 -19.61
CA ALA A 90 16.47 3.21 -20.70
C ALA A 90 16.71 1.71 -21.00
N ASP A 91 17.94 1.23 -20.81
CA ASP A 91 18.32 -0.18 -20.96
C ASP A 91 17.68 -1.11 -19.91
N LYS A 92 17.36 -0.58 -18.73
CA LYS A 92 16.75 -1.33 -17.62
C LYS A 92 15.23 -1.25 -17.56
N VAL A 93 14.63 -0.28 -18.27
CA VAL A 93 13.19 0.00 -18.17
C VAL A 93 12.34 -1.19 -18.63
N ASN A 94 12.74 -1.88 -19.70
CA ASN A 94 11.97 -3.02 -20.20
C ASN A 94 11.92 -4.18 -19.20
N ASP A 95 13.04 -4.47 -18.51
CA ASP A 95 13.07 -5.47 -17.42
C ASP A 95 12.18 -5.05 -16.25
N LEU A 96 12.27 -3.77 -15.85
CA LEU A 96 11.41 -3.22 -14.80
C LEU A 96 9.92 -3.32 -15.15
N ILE A 97 9.53 -2.97 -16.38
CA ILE A 97 8.15 -3.11 -16.86
C ILE A 97 7.68 -4.57 -16.79
N GLY A 98 8.55 -5.52 -17.17
CA GLY A 98 8.27 -6.95 -17.04
C GLY A 98 7.93 -7.34 -15.60
N LYS A 99 8.79 -6.99 -14.65
CA LYS A 99 8.60 -7.25 -13.21
C LYS A 99 7.33 -6.59 -12.66
N LEU A 100 7.07 -5.33 -13.04
CA LEU A 100 5.86 -4.60 -12.62
C LEU A 100 4.58 -5.19 -13.21
N ASN A 101 4.61 -5.72 -14.44
CA ASN A 101 3.45 -6.38 -15.06
C ASN A 101 3.11 -7.71 -14.37
N VAL A 102 4.11 -8.51 -14.00
CA VAL A 102 3.89 -9.73 -13.21
C VAL A 102 3.24 -9.37 -11.87
N LEU A 103 3.82 -8.39 -11.16
CA LEU A 103 3.31 -7.93 -9.87
C LEU A 103 1.89 -7.35 -9.97
N LYS A 104 1.57 -6.66 -11.07
CA LYS A 104 0.22 -6.19 -11.40
C LYS A 104 -0.74 -7.37 -11.54
N GLY A 105 -0.36 -8.41 -12.27
CA GLY A 105 -1.15 -9.64 -12.40
C GLY A 105 -1.48 -10.24 -11.04
N GLU A 106 -0.45 -10.47 -10.21
CA GLU A 106 -0.63 -11.00 -8.86
C GLU A 106 -1.54 -10.12 -7.98
N PHE A 107 -1.45 -8.80 -8.14
CA PHE A 107 -2.31 -7.85 -7.41
C PHE A 107 -3.78 -8.06 -7.78
N TYR A 108 -4.08 -8.17 -9.08
CA TYR A 108 -5.45 -8.36 -9.55
C TYR A 108 -5.99 -9.75 -9.24
N ASP A 109 -5.15 -10.77 -9.25
CA ASP A 109 -5.56 -12.12 -8.84
C ASP A 109 -5.85 -12.18 -7.34
N TYR A 110 -5.00 -11.59 -6.51
CA TYR A 110 -5.30 -11.45 -5.09
C TYR A 110 -6.55 -10.61 -4.84
N LYS A 111 -6.80 -9.56 -5.65
CA LYS A 111 -8.04 -8.79 -5.57
C LYS A 111 -9.28 -9.66 -5.81
N LYS A 112 -9.24 -10.58 -6.77
CA LYS A 112 -10.36 -11.51 -7.01
C LYS A 112 -10.62 -12.39 -5.79
N GLU A 113 -9.57 -12.93 -5.16
CA GLU A 113 -9.70 -13.73 -3.94
C GLU A 113 -10.16 -12.90 -2.74
N PHE A 114 -9.63 -11.70 -2.58
CA PHE A 114 -10.03 -10.75 -1.55
C PHE A 114 -11.53 -10.44 -1.60
N MET A 115 -12.11 -10.31 -2.79
CA MET A 115 -13.56 -10.04 -2.95
C MET A 115 -14.45 -11.22 -2.54
N LYS A 116 -13.89 -12.43 -2.36
CA LYS A 116 -14.63 -13.61 -1.87
C LYS A 116 -14.59 -13.73 -0.33
N ALA A 117 -13.81 -12.90 0.36
CA ALA A 117 -13.66 -12.99 1.80
C ALA A 117 -14.98 -12.64 2.52
N ASP A 118 -15.28 -13.38 3.60
CA ASP A 118 -16.41 -13.06 4.47
C ASP A 118 -16.04 -11.93 5.44
N PHE A 119 -16.30 -10.69 5.01
CA PHE A 119 -16.05 -9.51 5.83
C PHE A 119 -17.00 -9.39 7.03
N ASN A 120 -18.19 -10.01 6.97
CA ASN A 120 -19.17 -9.94 8.05
C ASN A 120 -18.72 -10.78 9.24
N SER A 121 -18.12 -11.95 8.99
CA SER A 121 -17.55 -12.77 10.06
C SER A 121 -16.50 -12.01 10.87
N TRP A 122 -15.64 -11.22 10.23
CA TRP A 122 -14.65 -10.39 10.92
C TRP A 122 -15.32 -9.34 11.83
N ILE A 123 -16.34 -8.65 11.33
CA ILE A 123 -17.07 -7.63 12.10
C ILE A 123 -17.74 -8.26 13.33
N ASN A 124 -18.42 -9.39 13.15
CA ASN A 124 -19.11 -10.10 14.24
C ASN A 124 -18.15 -10.61 15.31
N SER A 125 -16.96 -11.10 14.92
CA SER A 125 -15.93 -11.54 15.87
C SER A 125 -15.41 -10.42 16.79
N PHE A 126 -15.47 -9.17 16.33
CA PHE A 126 -15.11 -8.01 17.15
C PHE A 126 -16.22 -7.68 18.14
N GLU A 127 -17.50 -7.70 17.72
CA GLU A 127 -18.63 -7.40 18.61
C GLU A 127 -18.68 -8.34 19.81
N GLU A 128 -18.39 -9.63 19.63
CA GLU A 128 -18.33 -10.60 20.73
C GLU A 128 -17.20 -10.30 21.72
N LYS A 129 -16.04 -9.86 21.24
CA LYS A 129 -14.85 -9.60 22.07
C LYS A 129 -15.00 -8.41 23.02
N TYR A 130 -15.89 -7.46 22.71
CA TYR A 130 -16.12 -6.26 23.51
C TYR A 130 -17.46 -6.28 24.27
N ARG A 131 -18.14 -7.43 24.31
CA ARG A 131 -19.41 -7.63 25.04
C ARG A 131 -19.22 -8.15 26.48
N SER A 132 -17.99 -8.13 26.99
CA SER A 132 -17.63 -8.59 28.36
C SER A 132 -17.45 -7.42 29.30
#